data_AF-A0A811PPE6-F1
#
_entry.id   AF-A0A811PPE6-F1
#
_cell.length_a   1.000
_cell.length_b   1.000
_cell.length_c   1.000
_cell.angle_alpha   90.00
_cell.angle_beta   90.00
_cell.angle_gamma   90.00
#
_symmetry.space_group_name_H-M   'P 1'
#
loop_
_entity.id
_entity.type
_entity.pdbx_description
1 polymer ?
#
loop_
_entity_poly.entity_id
_entity_poly.type
_entity_poly.pdbx_seq_one_letter_code
_entity_poly.pdbx_strand_id
1 'polypeptide(L)'
;MAFEELLQLLSKTEAVDAKQDEVMRLFMLATAESLASGELTPGDPEWKAIAARGEALGLEVLAKAAGSVETFTRMAAEFAARPGGEAVAEAHRRLAVSAVALEARAEEYVAFMRGVGALADSGSGSAGRPAARRSRRPNARYFGPEWSN
;
A
#
# COMPACT_ATOMS: atom_id res chain seq x y z
N MET A 1 0.48 16.30 36.94
CA MET A 1 -0.66 16.81 36.14
C MET A 1 -0.28 17.14 34.70
N ALA A 2 0.42 18.24 34.37
CA ALA A 2 0.66 18.60 32.95
C ALA A 2 1.49 17.57 32.13
N PHE A 3 2.51 16.94 32.72
CA PHE A 3 3.29 15.91 32.01
C PHE A 3 2.54 14.57 31.87
N GLU A 4 1.61 14.24 32.77
CA GLU A 4 0.86 12.98 32.68
C GLU A 4 -0.14 13.02 31.52
N GLU A 5 -0.84 14.14 31.34
CA GLU A 5 -1.74 14.35 30.20
C GLU A 5 -0.97 14.33 28.87
N LEU A 6 0.22 14.94 28.84
CA LEU A 6 1.09 14.89 27.69
C LEU A 6 1.54 13.46 27.37
N LEU A 7 1.97 12.69 28.37
CA LEU A 7 2.35 11.28 28.19
C LEU A 7 1.20 10.44 27.63
N GLN A 8 -0.04 10.66 28.10
CA GLN A 8 -1.22 10.00 27.53
C GLN A 8 -1.41 10.35 26.06
N LEU A 9 -1.20 11.61 25.68
CA LEU A 9 -1.32 12.06 24.29
C LEU A 9 -0.22 11.45 23.40
N LEU A 10 1.02 11.38 23.88
CA LEU A 10 2.13 10.75 23.16
C LEU A 10 1.89 9.25 22.97
N SER A 11 1.38 8.56 24.01
CA SER A 11 1.01 7.14 23.89
C SER A 11 -0.13 6.91 22.89
N LYS A 12 -1.14 7.78 22.85
CA LYS A 12 -2.20 7.71 21.83
C LYS A 12 -1.64 7.90 20.42
N THR A 13 -0.67 8.81 20.27
CA THR A 13 0.00 9.05 18.98
C THR A 13 0.75 7.81 18.51
N GLU A 14 1.53 7.18 19.39
CA GLU A 14 2.24 5.93 19.12
C GLU A 14 1.28 4.81 18.70
N ALA A 15 0.13 4.69 19.38
CA ALA A 15 -0.90 3.72 19.03
C ALA A 15 -1.58 3.99 17.67
N VAL A 16 -1.71 5.26 17.27
CA VAL A 16 -2.24 5.64 15.95
C VAL A 16 -1.22 5.27 14.87
N ASP A 17 0.06 5.58 15.06
CA ASP A 17 1.10 5.26 14.08
C ASP A 17 1.22 3.73 13.90
N ALA A 18 1.13 2.94 14.97
CA ALA A 18 1.09 1.47 14.89
C ALA A 18 -0.14 0.96 14.11
N LYS A 19 -1.32 1.58 14.29
CA LYS A 19 -2.51 1.24 13.50
C LYS A 19 -2.36 1.62 12.03
N GLN A 20 -1.69 2.73 11.72
CA GLN A 20 -1.43 3.12 10.34
C GLN A 20 -0.51 2.11 9.64
N ASP A 21 0.55 1.65 10.31
CA ASP A 21 1.41 0.56 9.80
C ASP A 21 0.60 -0.72 9.52
N GLU A 22 -0.25 -1.13 10.46
CA GLU A 22 -1.08 -2.33 10.31
C GLU A 22 -2.09 -2.20 9.15
N VAL A 23 -2.76 -1.05 9.04
CA VAL A 23 -3.72 -0.81 7.93
C VAL A 23 -3.01 -0.88 6.58
N MET A 24 -1.81 -0.29 6.44
CA MET A 24 -1.04 -0.38 5.21
C MET A 24 -0.66 -1.83 4.88
N ARG A 25 -0.22 -2.62 5.88
CA ARG A 25 0.07 -4.05 5.68
C ARG A 25 -1.15 -4.84 5.24
N LEU A 26 -2.26 -4.71 5.95
CA LEU A 26 -3.50 -5.43 5.63
C LEU A 26 -4.01 -5.07 4.25
N PHE A 27 -3.90 -3.80 3.86
CA PHE A 27 -4.31 -3.36 2.54
C PHE A 27 -3.41 -3.95 1.43
N MET A 28 -2.08 -3.97 1.62
CA MET A 28 -1.17 -4.63 0.68
C MET A 28 -1.49 -6.11 0.55
N LEU A 29 -1.72 -6.79 1.67
CA LEU A 29 -2.07 -8.21 1.70
C LEU A 29 -3.38 -8.48 0.95
N ALA A 30 -4.45 -7.76 1.30
CA ALA A 30 -5.75 -7.91 0.65
C ALA A 30 -5.66 -7.63 -0.86
N THR A 31 -4.92 -6.59 -1.25
CA THR A 31 -4.70 -6.28 -2.68
C THR A 31 -3.93 -7.41 -3.37
N ALA A 32 -2.87 -7.93 -2.76
CA ALA A 32 -2.10 -9.05 -3.31
C ALA A 32 -2.95 -10.32 -3.46
N GLU A 33 -3.84 -10.61 -2.51
CA GLU A 33 -4.78 -11.72 -2.58
C GLU A 33 -5.81 -11.54 -3.69
N SER A 34 -6.40 -10.34 -3.84
CA SER A 34 -7.33 -10.03 -4.95
C SER A 34 -6.65 -10.10 -6.33
N LEU A 35 -5.35 -9.80 -6.41
CA LEU A 35 -4.57 -10.01 -7.63
C LEU A 35 -4.34 -11.50 -7.91
N ALA A 36 -4.01 -12.29 -6.89
CA ALA A 36 -3.78 -13.72 -7.03
C ALA A 36 -5.06 -14.50 -7.36
N SER A 37 -6.21 -14.06 -6.85
CA SER A 37 -7.53 -14.65 -7.15
C SER A 37 -8.08 -14.25 -8.52
N GLY A 38 -7.55 -13.17 -9.11
CA GLY A 38 -8.06 -12.59 -10.36
C GLY A 38 -9.36 -11.79 -10.18
N GLU A 39 -9.74 -11.46 -8.94
CA GLU A 39 -10.84 -10.54 -8.63
C GLU A 39 -10.57 -9.15 -9.24
N LEU A 40 -9.33 -8.69 -9.15
CA LEU A 40 -8.87 -7.51 -9.87
C LEU A 40 -8.39 -7.93 -11.26
N THR A 41 -9.02 -7.41 -12.31
CA THR A 41 -8.69 -7.72 -13.72
C THR A 41 -8.02 -6.55 -14.45
N PRO A 42 -6.94 -6.76 -15.23
CA PRO A 42 -6.24 -5.66 -15.87
C PRO A 42 -7.15 -4.86 -16.81
N GLY A 43 -7.08 -3.53 -16.74
CA GLY A 43 -7.96 -2.63 -17.50
C GLY A 43 -9.23 -2.20 -16.76
N ASP A 44 -9.53 -2.76 -15.58
CA ASP A 44 -10.64 -2.31 -14.74
C ASP A 44 -10.38 -0.89 -14.17
N PRO A 45 -11.27 0.09 -14.43
CA PRO A 45 -11.17 1.42 -13.82
C PRO A 45 -11.15 1.39 -12.29
N GLU A 46 -11.84 0.44 -11.65
CA GLU A 46 -11.87 0.30 -10.20
C GLU A 46 -10.49 -0.09 -9.66
N TRP A 47 -9.77 -0.99 -10.33
CA TRP A 47 -8.39 -1.33 -9.99
C TRP A 47 -7.50 -0.09 -10.06
N LYS A 48 -7.55 0.69 -11.15
CA LYS A 48 -6.75 1.92 -11.26
C LYS A 48 -7.08 2.92 -10.14
N ALA A 49 -8.35 3.05 -9.78
CA ALA A 49 -8.78 3.94 -8.71
C ALA A 49 -8.27 3.48 -7.34
N ILE A 50 -8.29 2.17 -7.05
CA ILE A 50 -7.72 1.58 -5.84
C ILE A 50 -6.21 1.85 -5.78
N ALA A 51 -5.50 1.64 -6.89
CA ALA A 51 -4.07 1.91 -7.00
C ALA A 51 -3.72 3.36 -6.69
N ALA A 52 -4.40 4.31 -7.35
CA ALA A 52 -4.15 5.74 -7.18
C ALA A 52 -4.50 6.23 -5.77
N ARG A 53 -5.60 5.76 -5.18
CA ARG A 53 -5.99 6.12 -3.80
C ARG A 53 -5.01 5.56 -2.78
N GLY A 54 -4.57 4.32 -2.95
CA GLY A 54 -3.54 3.72 -2.12
C GLY A 54 -2.23 4.50 -2.22
N GLU A 55 -1.76 4.79 -3.44
CA GLU A 55 -0.55 5.61 -3.62
C GLU A 55 -0.66 6.97 -2.91
N ALA A 56 -1.78 7.68 -3.08
CA ALA A 56 -2.01 8.97 -2.44
C ALA A 56 -1.95 8.88 -0.91
N LEU A 57 -2.62 7.88 -0.31
CA LEU A 57 -2.57 7.65 1.13
C LEU A 57 -1.13 7.39 1.61
N GLY A 58 -0.38 6.57 0.89
CA GLY A 58 1.01 6.28 1.20
C GLY A 58 1.89 7.53 1.17
N LEU A 59 1.70 8.40 0.17
CA LEU A 59 2.44 9.65 0.05
C LEU A 59 2.08 10.65 1.16
N GLU A 60 0.82 10.71 1.59
CA GLU A 60 0.41 11.53 2.74
C GLU A 60 1.09 11.07 4.04
N VAL A 61 1.14 9.74 4.27
CA VAL A 61 1.82 9.16 5.44
C VAL A 61 3.32 9.42 5.37
N LEU A 62 3.94 9.27 4.19
CA LEU A 62 5.35 9.52 3.98
C LEU A 62 5.72 10.97 4.32
N ALA A 63 4.94 11.94 3.82
CA ALA A 63 5.14 13.35 4.11
C ALA A 63 4.98 13.67 5.60
N LYS A 64 3.98 13.07 6.27
CA LYS A 64 3.79 13.19 7.71
C LYS A 64 5.01 12.64 8.47
N ALA A 65 5.50 11.46 8.11
CA ALA A 65 6.61 10.79 8.79
C ALA A 65 7.92 11.60 8.68
N ALA A 66 8.25 12.09 7.49
CA ALA A 66 9.46 12.89 7.23
C ALA A 66 9.52 14.15 8.12
N GLY A 67 8.41 14.86 8.30
CA GLY A 67 8.35 16.05 9.17
C GLY A 67 8.34 15.73 10.67
N SER A 68 8.02 14.49 11.04
CA SER A 68 7.80 14.08 12.44
C SER A 68 9.10 13.71 13.15
N VAL A 69 10.07 13.10 12.46
CA VAL A 69 11.33 12.63 13.06
C VAL A 69 12.13 13.79 13.68
N GLU A 70 12.34 14.85 12.92
CA GLU A 70 13.06 16.04 13.39
C GLU A 70 12.33 16.68 14.58
N THR A 71 11.00 16.81 14.46
CA THR A 71 10.15 17.39 15.51
C THR A 71 10.26 16.60 16.81
N PHE A 72 10.08 15.28 16.78
CA PHE A 72 10.15 14.45 17.97
C PHE A 72 11.55 14.40 18.58
N THR A 73 12.59 14.35 17.74
CA THR A 73 13.98 14.38 18.21
C THR A 73 14.29 15.69 18.95
N ARG A 74 13.86 16.83 18.39
CA ARG A 74 14.01 18.15 19.04
C ARG A 74 13.25 18.22 20.36
N MET A 75 11.97 17.80 20.38
CA MET A 75 11.16 17.82 21.61
C MET A 75 11.76 16.90 22.69
N ALA A 76 12.30 15.74 22.31
CA ALA A 76 12.99 14.86 23.25
C ALA A 76 14.19 15.55 23.92
N ALA A 77 15.00 16.29 23.17
CA ALA A 77 16.12 17.05 23.71
C ALA A 77 15.63 18.20 24.64
N GLU A 78 14.60 18.93 24.22
CA GLU A 78 14.02 20.02 25.02
C GLU A 78 13.48 19.53 26.37
N PHE A 79 12.79 18.38 26.41
CA PHE A 79 12.25 17.83 27.65
C PHE A 79 13.31 17.16 28.51
N ALA A 80 14.36 16.57 27.92
CA ALA A 80 15.46 15.98 28.68
C ALA A 80 16.25 17.02 29.50
N ALA A 81 16.23 18.30 29.08
CA ALA A 81 16.87 19.39 29.80
C ALA A 81 16.00 19.96 30.96
N ARG A 82 14.74 19.52 31.10
CA ARG A 82 13.81 20.02 32.13
C ARG A 82 13.75 19.06 33.32
N PRO A 83 13.77 19.55 34.57
CA PRO A 83 13.56 18.70 35.74
C PRO A 83 12.23 17.93 35.66
N GLY A 84 12.27 16.60 35.74
CA GLY A 84 11.09 15.74 35.68
C GLY A 84 10.54 15.50 34.26
N GLY A 85 11.25 15.92 33.21
CA GLY A 85 10.86 15.76 31.81
C GLY A 85 11.34 14.46 31.15
N GLU A 86 12.07 13.61 31.87
CA GLU A 86 12.77 12.44 31.33
C GLU A 86 11.82 11.44 30.66
N ALA A 87 10.66 11.18 31.29
CA ALA A 87 9.64 10.28 30.73
C ALA A 87 9.02 10.82 29.44
N VAL A 88 8.80 12.14 29.36
CA VAL A 88 8.26 12.81 28.17
C VAL A 88 9.30 12.80 27.05
N ALA A 89 10.58 13.04 27.39
CA ALA A 89 11.68 12.94 26.46
C ALA A 89 11.78 11.54 25.85
N GLU A 90 11.70 10.50 26.68
CA GLU A 90 11.75 9.12 26.22
C GLU A 90 10.54 8.75 25.35
N ALA A 91 9.34 9.22 25.68
CA ALA A 91 8.17 9.04 24.83
C ALA A 91 8.36 9.69 23.45
N HIS A 92 8.94 10.89 23.38
CA HIS A 92 9.28 11.51 22.09
C HIS A 92 10.36 10.74 21.31
N ARG A 93 11.37 10.15 21.97
CA ARG A 93 12.35 9.29 21.29
C ARG A 93 11.69 8.08 20.66
N ARG A 94 10.79 7.40 21.39
CA ARG A 94 10.03 6.26 20.85
C ARG A 94 9.18 6.66 19.65
N LEU A 95 8.52 7.82 19.70
CA LEU A 95 7.79 8.36 18.55
C LEU A 95 8.70 8.69 17.36
N ALA A 96 9.90 9.21 17.58
CA ALA A 96 10.87 9.41 16.49
C ALA A 96 11.23 8.09 15.79
N VAL A 97 11.48 7.03 16.57
CA VAL A 97 11.74 5.68 16.03
C VAL A 97 10.52 5.14 15.28
N SER A 98 9.32 5.31 15.84
CA SER A 98 8.06 4.92 15.19
C SER A 98 7.84 5.66 13.88
N ALA A 99 8.17 6.96 13.81
CA ALA A 99 8.04 7.76 12.61
C ALA A 99 8.98 7.26 11.50
N VAL A 100 10.24 6.90 11.81
CA VAL A 100 11.15 6.27 10.84
C VAL A 100 10.63 4.93 10.34
N ALA A 101 10.09 4.09 11.23
CA ALA A 101 9.49 2.82 10.83
C ALA A 101 8.25 3.01 9.93
N LEU A 102 7.42 3.99 10.25
CA LEU A 102 6.23 4.35 9.47
C LEU A 102 6.61 4.94 8.10
N GLU A 103 7.68 5.72 8.03
CA GLU A 103 8.26 6.23 6.78
C GLU A 103 8.63 5.08 5.85
N ALA A 104 9.44 4.13 6.34
CA ALA A 104 9.83 2.96 5.56
C ALA A 104 8.64 2.10 5.09
N ARG A 105 7.62 1.91 5.95
CA ARG A 105 6.37 1.22 5.55
C ARG A 105 5.64 1.99 4.46
N ALA A 106 5.54 3.31 4.58
CA ALA A 106 4.86 4.14 3.61
C ALA A 106 5.56 4.11 2.24
N GLU A 107 6.90 4.12 2.21
CA GLU A 107 7.67 3.92 0.98
C GLU A 107 7.36 2.59 0.30
N GLU A 108 7.37 1.49 1.08
CA GLU A 108 7.04 0.15 0.61
C GLU A 108 5.61 0.11 0.05
N TYR A 109 4.66 0.71 0.78
CA TYR A 109 3.26 0.79 0.39
C TYR A 109 3.07 1.57 -0.91
N VAL A 110 3.69 2.76 -1.04
CA VAL A 110 3.65 3.58 -2.27
C VAL A 110 4.23 2.80 -3.45
N ALA A 111 5.39 2.16 -3.28
CA ALA A 111 6.02 1.38 -4.33
C ALA A 111 5.12 0.21 -4.78
N PHE A 112 4.50 -0.49 -3.82
CA PHE A 112 3.55 -1.55 -4.09
C PHE A 112 2.34 -1.03 -4.90
N MET A 113 1.69 0.04 -4.44
CA MET A 113 0.49 0.57 -5.11
C MET A 113 0.79 1.11 -6.52
N ARG A 114 1.99 1.68 -6.74
CA ARG A 114 2.47 2.03 -8.09
C ARG A 114 2.60 0.81 -8.99
N GLY A 115 3.15 -0.29 -8.47
CA GLY A 115 3.24 -1.56 -9.20
C GLY A 115 1.86 -2.12 -9.55
N VAL A 116 0.92 -2.04 -8.61
CA VAL A 116 -0.49 -2.41 -8.80
C VAL A 116 -1.13 -1.55 -9.91
N GLY A 117 -0.89 -0.24 -9.92
CA GLY A 117 -1.38 0.67 -10.97
C GLY A 117 -0.81 0.35 -12.35
N ALA A 118 0.50 0.11 -12.44
CA ALA A 118 1.16 -0.24 -13.70
C ALA A 118 0.63 -1.57 -14.29
N LEU A 119 0.32 -2.55 -13.43
CA LEU A 119 -0.32 -3.80 -13.86
C LEU A 119 -1.73 -3.54 -14.42
N ALA A 120 -2.51 -2.66 -13.79
CA ALA A 120 -3.82 -2.28 -14.29
C ALA A 120 -3.76 -1.61 -15.68
N ASP A 121 -2.71 -0.84 -15.96
CA ASP A 121 -2.47 -0.23 -17.28
C ASP A 121 -2.05 -1.25 -18.35
N SER A 122 -1.34 -2.31 -17.97
CA SER A 122 -0.82 -3.31 -18.91
C SER A 122 -1.91 -4.13 -19.63
N GLY A 123 -3.12 -4.23 -19.05
CA GLY A 123 -4.30 -4.84 -19.68
C GLY A 123 -4.83 -4.08 -20.89
N SER A 124 -4.53 -2.79 -21.02
CA SER A 124 -4.99 -1.93 -22.11
C SER A 124 -4.16 -2.08 -23.40
N GLY A 125 -3.02 -2.77 -23.35
CA GLY A 125 -2.03 -2.83 -24.45
C GLY A 125 -2.08 -4.08 -25.34
N SER A 126 -2.90 -5.09 -25.03
CA SER A 126 -2.97 -6.34 -25.78
C SER A 126 -4.28 -6.52 -26.57
N ALA A 127 -4.83 -5.42 -27.10
CA ALA A 127 -5.85 -5.47 -28.16
C ALA A 127 -5.23 -5.27 -29.57
N GLY A 128 -3.92 -5.49 -29.70
CA GLY A 128 -3.14 -5.20 -30.91
C GLY A 128 -2.47 -6.41 -31.56
N ARG A 129 -2.90 -7.65 -31.28
CA ARG A 129 -2.50 -8.80 -32.11
C ARG A 129 -3.54 -8.95 -33.20
N PRO A 130 -3.22 -8.80 -34.49
CA PRO A 130 -4.20 -9.02 -35.54
C PRO A 130 -4.71 -10.45 -35.38
N ALA A 131 -6.02 -10.58 -35.17
CA ALA A 131 -6.70 -11.86 -35.21
C ALA A 131 -6.39 -12.46 -36.59
N ALA A 132 -5.45 -13.41 -36.62
CA ALA A 132 -5.28 -14.26 -37.77
C ALA A 132 -6.63 -14.96 -37.96
N ARG A 133 -7.40 -14.49 -38.96
CA ARG A 133 -8.60 -15.15 -39.48
C ARG A 133 -8.19 -16.57 -39.87
N ARG A 134 -8.24 -17.50 -38.92
CA ARG A 134 -8.25 -18.93 -39.23
C ARG A 134 -9.64 -19.24 -39.72
N SER A 135 -9.84 -19.06 -41.03
CA SER A 135 -10.94 -19.68 -41.75
C SER A 135 -10.91 -21.18 -41.45
N ARG A 136 -11.84 -21.66 -40.62
CA ARG A 136 -12.09 -23.09 -40.45
C ARG A 136 -12.62 -23.60 -41.79
N ARG A 137 -11.74 -24.14 -42.64
CA ARG A 137 -12.15 -25.11 -43.65
C ARG A 137 -12.36 -26.45 -42.92
N PRO A 138 -13.54 -27.09 -43.02
CA PRO A 138 -13.71 -28.45 -42.53
C PRO A 138 -12.82 -29.37 -43.36
N ASN A 139 -11.91 -30.10 -42.70
CA ASN A 139 -11.12 -31.14 -43.35
C ASN A 139 -12.01 -32.38 -43.49
N ALA A 140 -12.73 -32.48 -44.61
CA ALA A 140 -13.61 -33.60 -44.94
C ALA A 140 -12.81 -34.85 -45.37
N ARG A 141 -12.00 -35.40 -44.47
CA ARG A 141 -11.20 -36.62 -44.74
C ARG A 141 -11.32 -37.74 -43.71
N TYR A 142 -12.28 -37.67 -42.79
CA TYR A 142 -12.44 -38.70 -41.73
C TYR A 142 -13.89 -39.12 -41.44
N PHE A 143 -14.77 -39.08 -42.44
CA PHE A 143 -16.06 -39.79 -42.32
C PHE A 143 -16.09 -40.90 -43.36
N GLY A 144 -16.07 -42.15 -42.89
CA GLY A 144 -16.25 -43.35 -43.68
C GLY A 144 -17.71 -43.52 -44.12
N PRO A 145 -17.98 -44.41 -45.10
CA PRO A 145 -19.31 -44.62 -45.68
C PRO A 145 -20.39 -45.13 -44.70
N GLU A 146 -20.04 -45.45 -43.45
CA GLU A 146 -20.94 -46.00 -42.45
C GLU A 146 -21.81 -44.98 -41.69
N TRP A 147 -21.73 -43.68 -42.02
CA TRP A 147 -22.51 -42.61 -41.37
C TRP A 147 -23.43 -41.85 -42.35
N SER A 148 -24.35 -42.56 -43.01
CA SER A 148 -25.57 -41.96 -43.57
C SER A 148 -26.70 -42.99 -43.56
N ASN A 149 -27.68 -42.83 -42.66
CA ASN A 149 -29.04 -43.35 -42.77
C ASN A 149 -29.97 -42.15 -42.87
#